data_AF-A0A3D5DKA1-F1
#
_entry.id   AF-A0A3D5DKA1-F1
#
_cell.length_a   1.000
_cell.length_b   1.000
_cell.length_c   1.000
_cell.angle_alpha   90.00
_cell.angle_beta   90.00
_cell.angle_gamma   90.00
#
_symmetry.space_group_name_H-M   'P 1'
#
loop_
_entity.id
_entity.type
_entity.pdbx_description
1 polymer ?
#
loop_
_entity_poly.entity_id
_entity_poly.type
_entity_poly.pdbx_seq_one_letter_code
_entity_poly.pdbx_strand_id
1 'polypeptide(L)' 'MNNLHRELAPISSAAWASIEEEARRTFTLHIAGRRVADVSEPGGVTLAA' A
#
# COMPACT_ATOMS: atom_id res chain seq x y z
N MET A 1 4.58 11.26 -10.81
CA MET A 1 5.36 10.03 -11.07
C MET A 1 5.43 9.25 -9.77
N ASN A 2 5.19 7.93 -9.80
CA ASN A 2 5.32 7.07 -8.61
C ASN A 2 6.76 6.54 -8.52
N ASN A 3 7.23 6.20 -7.32
CA ASN A 3 8.56 5.66 -7.03
C ASN A 3 8.56 4.13 -6.79
N LEU A 4 7.48 3.44 -7.16
CA LEU A 4 7.29 2.00 -6.87
C LEU A 4 7.83 1.08 -7.97
N HIS A 5 8.00 1.60 -9.20
CA HIS A 5 8.59 0.87 -10.32
C HIS A 5 8.01 -0.54 -10.57
N ARG A 6 6.70 -0.71 -10.36
CA ARG A 6 6.02 -2.02 -10.42
C ARG A 6 6.11 -2.65 -11.81
N GLU A 7 6.19 -1.82 -12.84
CA GLU A 7 6.34 -2.19 -14.24
C GLU A 7 7.68 -2.86 -14.57
N LEU A 8 8.72 -2.67 -13.73
CA LEU A 8 10.01 -3.33 -13.91
C LEU A 8 10.02 -4.76 -13.36
N ALA A 9 9.05 -5.10 -12.50
CA ALA A 9 8.95 -6.43 -11.93
C ALA A 9 8.29 -7.39 -12.93
N PRO A 10 8.83 -8.60 -13.15
CA PRO A 10 8.23 -9.60 -14.02
C PRO A 10 7.05 -10.31 -13.33
N ILE A 11 6.01 -9.55 -12.99
CA ILE A 11 4.83 -9.98 -12.24
C ILE A 11 3.60 -9.60 -13.05
N SER A 12 2.70 -10.57 -13.25
CA SER A 12 1.45 -10.32 -13.99
C SER A 12 0.51 -9.40 -13.21
N SER A 13 -0.41 -8.73 -13.91
CA SER A 13 -1.44 -7.88 -13.28
C SER A 13 -2.30 -8.66 -12.28
N ALA A 14 -2.65 -9.91 -12.61
CA ALA A 14 -3.40 -10.79 -11.71
C ALA A 14 -2.60 -11.15 -10.43
N ALA A 15 -1.29 -11.40 -10.57
CA ALA A 15 -0.42 -11.66 -9.43
C ALA A 15 -0.26 -10.41 -8.55
N TRP A 16 -0.10 -9.23 -9.15
CA TRP A 16 -0.10 -7.96 -8.40
C TRP A 16 -1.39 -7.74 -7.61
N ALA A 17 -2.55 -7.96 -8.24
CA ALA A 17 -3.84 -7.84 -7.56
C ALA A 17 -3.96 -8.77 -6.36
N SER A 18 -3.49 -10.02 -6.48
CA SER A 18 -3.46 -10.97 -5.37
C SER A 18 -2.54 -10.51 -4.24
N ILE A 19 -1.35 -9.98 -4.56
CA ILE A 19 -0.40 -9.46 -3.56
C ILE A 19 -0.99 -8.27 -2.81
N GLU A 20 -1.61 -7.34 -3.54
CA GLU A 20 -2.24 -6.16 -2.93
C GLU A 20 -3.40 -6.53 -2.02
N GLU A 21 -4.23 -7.49 -2.42
CA GLU A 21 -5.35 -7.95 -1.61
C GLU A 21 -4.86 -8.58 -0.31
N GLU A 22 -3.88 -9.48 -0.37
CA GLU A 22 -3.35 -10.12 0.84
C GLU A 22 -2.64 -9.12 1.75
N ALA A 23 -1.89 -8.16 1.18
CA ALA A 23 -1.28 -7.08 1.93
C ALA A 23 -2.32 -6.21 2.65
N ARG A 24 -3.41 -5.82 1.96
CA ARG A 24 -4.50 -5.04 2.53
C ARG A 24 -5.20 -5.80 3.66
N ARG A 25 -5.55 -7.07 3.42
CA ARG A 25 -6.22 -7.94 4.38
C ARG A 25 -5.38 -8.10 5.64
N THR A 26 -4.10 -8.44 5.49
CA THR A 26 -3.19 -8.66 6.61
C THR A 26 -2.93 -7.36 7.38
N PHE A 27 -2.68 -6.25 6.70
CA PHE A 27 -2.43 -4.96 7.37
C PHE A 27 -3.66 -4.52 8.17
N THR A 28 -4.86 -4.58 7.57
CA THR A 28 -6.11 -4.16 8.21
C THR A 28 -6.42 -5.01 9.44
N LEU A 29 -6.12 -6.32 9.41
CA LEU A 29 -6.33 -7.21 10.54
C LEU A 29 -5.48 -6.82 11.76
N HIS A 30 -4.23 -6.40 11.55
CA HIS A 30 -3.27 -6.19 12.63
C HIS A 30 -3.09 -4.72 13.06
N ILE A 31 -3.48 -3.74 12.24
CA ILE A 31 -3.24 -2.32 12.51
C ILE A 31 -4.26 -1.68 13.47
N ALA A 32 -4.25 -2.12 14.73
CA ALA A 32 -5.21 -1.64 15.73
C ALA A 32 -5.18 -0.11 15.94
N GLY A 33 -4.01 0.53 15.83
CA GLY A 33 -3.87 1.98 16.05
C GLY A 33 -4.75 2.84 15.14
N ARG A 34 -4.96 2.43 13.88
CA ARG A 34 -5.85 3.16 12.95
C ARG A 34 -7.33 3.10 13.31
N ARG A 35 -7.71 2.30 14.30
CA ARG A 35 -9.09 2.22 14.81
C ARG A 35 -9.40 3.23 15.90
N VAL A 36 -8.36 3.84 16.48
CA VAL A 36 -8.49 4.69 17.69
C VAL A 36 -7.81 6.05 17.57
N ALA A 37 -6.90 6.21 16.61
CA ALA A 37 -6.22 7.48 16.34
C ALA A 37 -6.73 8.11 15.05
N ASP A 38 -6.78 9.45 15.02
CA ASP A 38 -7.04 10.21 13.80
C ASP A 38 -5.91 9.96 12.78
N VAL A 39 -6.29 9.59 11.56
CA VAL A 39 -5.35 9.35 10.46
C VAL A 39 -5.50 10.49 9.46
N SER A 40 -4.48 11.34 9.37
CA SER A 40 -4.45 12.38 8.34
C SER A 40 -4.29 11.79 6.94
N GLU A 41 -4.76 12.53 5.94
CA GLU A 41 -4.59 12.15 4.54
C GLU A 41 -3.09 12.04 4.16
N PRO A 42 -2.76 11.20 3.15
CA PRO A 42 -1.39 11.11 2.67
C PRO A 42 -0.88 12.47 2.16
N GLY A 43 0.27 12.94 2.65
CA GLY A 43 0.89 14.19 2.23
C GLY A 43 1.47 14.19 0.81
N GLY A 44 1.18 13.16 0.02
CA GLY A 44 1.60 13.03 -1.38
C GLY A 44 3.06 12.62 -1.55
N VAL A 45 3.46 12.50 -2.82
CA VAL A 45 4.80 12.02 -3.23
C VAL A 45 5.94 12.97 -2.86
N THR A 46 5.65 14.22 -2.53
CA THR A 46 6.65 15.22 -2.12
C THR A 46 7.25 14.91 -0.74
N LEU A 47 6.55 14.13 0.09
CA LEU A 47 7.03 13.70 1.40
C LEU A 47 7.56 12.26 1.40
N ALA A 48 7.77 11.66 0.23
CA ALA A 48 8.21 10.27 0.08
C ALA A 48 9.75 10.07 0.09
N ALA A 49 10.49 11.08 0.55
CA ALA A 49 11.97 11.11 0.61
C ALA A 49 12.53 10.31 1.80
#